data_AF-A0A3D3TBY1-F1
#
_entry.id   AF-A0A3D3TBY1-F1
#
_cell.length_a   1.000
_cell.length_b   1.000
_cell.length_c   1.000
_cell.angle_alpha   90.00
_cell.angle_beta   90.00
_cell.angle_gamma   90.00
#
_symmetry.space_group_name_H-M   'P 1'
#
loop_
_entity.id
_entity.type
_entity.pdbx_description
1 polymer ?
#
loop_
_entity_poly.entity_id
_entity_poly.type
_entity_poly.pdbx_seq_one_letter_code
_entity_poly.pdbx_strand_id
1 'polypeptide(L)'
;NLQGIWNPHVQPPWGSNYTTNINTEMNYWLTETTNLQECHQPLLDFISLLALNGSETAKINYGIDKGWVAHHNSDAWGKTSPPGGYDKDPSSRAI
;
A
#
# COMPACT_ATOMS: atom_id res chain seq x y z
N ASN A 1 -6.39 7.30 -2.09
CA ASN A 1 -4.94 7.58 -2.03
C ASN A 1 -4.71 8.86 -1.20
N LEU A 2 -3.49 9.41 -1.11
CA LEU A 2 -3.19 10.61 -0.30
C LEU A 2 -4.01 11.87 -0.63
N GLN A 3 -4.56 11.99 -1.84
CA GLN A 3 -5.33 13.16 -2.28
C GLN A 3 -6.77 12.79 -2.68
N GLY A 4 -7.26 11.65 -2.18
CA GLY A 4 -8.55 11.10 -2.61
C GLY A 4 -8.50 10.70 -4.08
N ILE A 5 -9.16 11.49 -4.93
CA ILE A 5 -9.16 11.34 -6.40
C ILE A 5 -8.80 12.66 -7.13
N TRP A 6 -8.37 13.70 -6.40
CA TRP A 6 -8.16 15.03 -6.96
C TRP A 6 -6.68 15.43 -6.90
N ASN A 7 -6.05 15.53 -8.05
CA ASN A 7 -4.65 15.93 -8.18
C ASN A 7 -4.40 16.61 -9.54
N PRO A 8 -3.84 17.84 -9.58
CA PRO A 8 -3.52 18.53 -10.84
C PRO A 8 -2.09 18.27 -11.34
N HIS A 9 -1.24 17.55 -10.59
CA HIS A 9 0.19 17.39 -10.91
C HIS A 9 0.50 16.03 -11.54
N VAL A 10 1.35 16.01 -12.56
CA VAL A 10 1.90 14.74 -13.11
C VAL A 10 2.84 14.05 -12.11
N GLN A 11 3.59 14.84 -11.34
CA GLN A 11 4.48 14.38 -10.27
C GLN A 11 3.96 14.95 -8.94
N PRO A 12 2.90 14.37 -8.37
CA PRO A 12 2.32 14.88 -7.13
C PRO A 12 3.24 14.67 -5.93
N PRO A 13 3.09 15.47 -4.86
CA PRO A 13 3.76 15.23 -3.59
C PRO A 13 3.56 13.78 -3.12
N TRP A 14 4.67 13.11 -2.80
CA TRP A 14 4.72 11.69 -2.39
C TRP A 14 4.01 10.73 -3.37
N GLY A 15 3.95 11.08 -4.65
CA GLY A 15 3.33 10.26 -5.68
C GLY A 15 1.81 10.16 -5.58
N SER A 16 1.16 10.91 -4.68
CA SER A 16 -0.27 10.77 -4.36
C SER A 16 -0.67 9.30 -4.18
N ASN A 17 0.21 8.50 -3.58
CA ASN A 17 0.11 7.05 -3.51
C ASN A 17 -0.68 6.59 -2.27
N TYR A 18 -0.47 5.34 -1.84
CA TYR A 18 -0.95 4.85 -0.55
C TYR A 18 0.22 4.87 0.45
N THR A 19 0.15 5.73 1.46
CA THR A 19 1.10 5.70 2.59
C THR A 19 0.40 5.00 3.76
N THR A 20 0.95 3.86 4.20
CA THR A 20 0.28 2.84 5.05
C THR A 20 0.92 2.73 6.43
N ASN A 21 1.47 3.84 6.91
CA ASN A 21 1.93 3.97 8.29
C ASN A 21 1.08 4.96 9.11
N ILE A 22 0.04 5.54 8.50
CA ILE A 22 -1.00 6.37 9.13
C ILE A 22 -2.05 6.83 8.10
N ASN A 23 -1.64 7.33 6.93
CA ASN A 23 -2.51 8.12 6.06
C ASN A 23 -3.64 7.29 5.41
N THR A 24 -3.31 6.11 4.90
CA THR A 24 -4.29 5.24 4.24
C THR A 24 -5.28 4.72 5.25
N GLU A 25 -4.83 4.36 6.45
CA GLU A 25 -5.68 3.94 7.55
C GLU A 25 -6.62 5.09 7.96
N MET A 26 -6.07 6.31 8.11
CA MET A 26 -6.83 7.51 8.49
C MET A 26 -7.95 7.85 7.52
N ASN A 27 -7.74 7.65 6.21
CA ASN A 27 -8.78 7.86 5.20
C ASN A 27 -10.04 7.03 5.45
N TYR A 28 -9.93 5.91 6.17
CA TYR A 28 -11.02 4.96 6.41
C TYR A 28 -11.49 4.90 7.87
N TRP A 29 -10.98 5.74 8.76
CA TRP A 29 -11.37 5.72 10.18
C TRP A 29 -12.87 5.93 10.40
N LEU A 30 -13.50 6.77 9.59
CA LEU A 30 -14.91 7.11 9.78
C LEU A 30 -15.86 6.13 9.07
N THR A 31 -15.37 5.34 8.13
CA THR A 31 -16.17 4.58 7.17
C THR A 31 -17.24 3.71 7.83
N GLU A 32 -16.89 2.97 8.88
CA GLU A 32 -17.84 2.13 9.63
C GLU A 32 -18.72 2.94 10.59
N THR A 33 -18.12 3.88 11.34
CA THR A 33 -18.82 4.61 12.42
C THR A 33 -19.82 5.64 11.91
N THR A 34 -19.69 6.09 10.65
CA THR A 34 -20.56 7.11 10.05
C THR A 34 -21.49 6.52 8.99
N ASN A 35 -21.81 5.23 9.07
CA ASN A 35 -22.77 4.54 8.18
C ASN A 35 -22.40 4.67 6.69
N LEU A 36 -21.12 4.48 6.37
CA LEU A 36 -20.55 4.46 5.02
C LEU A 36 -19.79 3.15 4.78
N GLN A 37 -20.19 2.04 5.41
CA GLN A 37 -19.50 0.76 5.38
C GLN A 37 -19.21 0.23 3.96
N GLU A 38 -20.09 0.54 3.00
CA GLU A 38 -19.89 0.21 1.59
C GLU A 38 -18.64 0.88 0.99
N CYS A 39 -18.25 2.04 1.51
CA CYS A 39 -17.03 2.73 1.12
C CYS A 39 -15.76 2.06 1.66
N HIS A 40 -15.86 1.06 2.56
CA HIS A 40 -14.70 0.34 3.08
C HIS A 40 -14.21 -0.74 2.11
N GLN A 41 -15.10 -1.25 1.25
CA GLN A 41 -14.80 -2.34 0.32
C GLN A 41 -13.52 -2.10 -0.53
N PRO A 42 -13.28 -0.91 -1.10
CA PRO A 42 -12.06 -0.66 -1.88
C PRO A 42 -10.76 -0.85 -1.07
N LEU A 43 -10.74 -0.56 0.23
CA LEU A 43 -9.57 -0.82 1.08
C LEU A 43 -9.41 -2.31 1.35
N LEU A 44 -10.50 -3.04 1.57
CA LEU A 44 -10.46 -4.50 1.79
C LEU A 44 -9.95 -5.24 0.55
N ASP A 45 -10.38 -4.81 -0.64
CA ASP A 45 -9.87 -5.32 -1.91
C ASP A 45 -8.38 -5.00 -2.08
N PHE A 46 -7.97 -3.78 -1.71
CA PHE A 46 -6.57 -3.38 -1.74
C PHE A 46 -5.70 -4.18 -0.77
N ILE A 47 -6.15 -4.42 0.48
CA ILE A 47 -5.45 -5.28 1.44
C ILE A 47 -5.30 -6.71 0.89
N SER A 48 -6.33 -7.21 0.19
CA SER A 48 -6.27 -8.53 -0.44
C SER A 48 -5.23 -8.59 -1.55
N LEU A 49 -5.10 -7.53 -2.36
CA LEU A 49 -4.04 -7.38 -3.34
C LEU A 49 -2.65 -7.32 -2.69
N LEU A 50 -2.50 -6.55 -1.60
CA LEU A 50 -1.25 -6.50 -0.83
C LEU A 50 -0.90 -7.86 -0.23
N ALA A 51 -1.89 -8.64 0.22
CA ALA A 51 -1.65 -9.98 0.74
C ALA A 51 -1.13 -10.93 -0.34
N LEU A 52 -1.70 -10.85 -1.54
CA LEU A 52 -1.23 -11.64 -2.69
C LEU A 52 0.22 -11.29 -3.05
N ASN A 53 0.50 -10.01 -3.32
CA ASN A 53 1.83 -9.54 -3.73
C ASN A 53 2.87 -9.67 -2.61
N GLY A 54 2.47 -9.36 -1.39
CA GLY A 54 3.33 -9.33 -0.20
C GLY A 54 3.81 -10.71 0.23
N SER A 55 3.18 -11.79 -0.25
CA SER A 55 3.69 -13.15 -0.06
C SER A 55 5.03 -13.36 -0.76
N GLU A 56 5.19 -12.80 -1.97
CA GLU A 56 6.45 -12.84 -2.71
C GLU A 56 7.50 -11.96 -2.05
N THR A 57 7.12 -10.76 -1.60
CA THR A 57 8.02 -9.88 -0.82
C THR A 57 8.49 -10.56 0.46
N ALA A 58 7.60 -11.24 1.19
CA ALA A 58 7.97 -11.98 2.41
C ALA A 58 9.00 -13.08 2.13
N LYS A 59 8.82 -13.81 1.02
CA LYS A 59 9.73 -14.87 0.61
C LYS A 59 11.09 -14.33 0.14
N ILE A 60 11.10 -13.38 -0.78
CA ILE A 60 12.33 -12.82 -1.37
C ILE A 60 13.15 -12.07 -0.33
N ASN A 61 12.51 -11.19 0.46
CA ASN A 61 13.23 -10.26 1.32
C ASN A 61 13.59 -10.87 2.67
N TYR A 62 12.76 -11.79 3.17
CA TYR A 62 12.86 -12.29 4.55
C TYR A 62 12.94 -13.81 4.66
N GLY A 63 12.89 -14.56 3.54
CA GLY A 63 12.91 -16.03 3.57
C GLY A 63 11.71 -16.65 4.27
N ILE A 64 10.57 -15.95 4.29
CA ILE A 64 9.33 -16.39 4.95
C ILE A 64 8.42 -17.05 3.90
N ASP A 65 8.21 -18.36 4.04
CA ASP A 65 7.39 -19.15 3.08
C ASP A 65 5.87 -19.08 3.32
N LYS A 66 5.43 -18.53 4.47
CA LYS A 66 4.02 -18.41 4.83
C LYS A 66 3.72 -17.05 5.45
N GLY A 67 2.71 -16.37 4.91
CA GLY A 67 2.33 -15.03 5.31
C GLY A 67 2.62 -14.02 4.20
N TRP A 68 2.49 -12.74 4.53
CA TRP A 68 2.73 -11.64 3.60
C TRP A 68 3.20 -10.42 4.39
N VAL A 69 3.88 -9.50 3.70
CA VAL A 69 4.34 -8.24 4.26
C VAL A 69 4.15 -7.12 3.26
N ALA A 70 3.81 -5.93 3.75
CA ALA A 70 3.83 -4.69 3.00
C ALA A 70 4.56 -3.63 3.84
N HIS A 71 5.19 -2.66 3.17
CA HIS A 71 5.92 -1.58 3.81
C HIS A 71 5.13 -0.26 3.77
N HIS A 72 5.71 0.81 4.30
CA HIS A 72 5.01 2.08 4.55
C HIS A 72 4.48 2.83 3.31
N ASN A 73 4.82 2.39 2.10
CA ASN A 73 4.26 2.93 0.86
C ASN A 73 3.86 1.81 -0.10
N SER A 74 2.75 2.04 -0.77
CA SER A 74 2.22 1.23 -1.86
C SER A 74 1.57 2.12 -2.92
N ASP A 75 1.12 1.55 -4.03
CA ASP A 75 0.54 2.24 -5.16
C ASP A 75 -0.62 1.42 -5.78
N ALA A 76 -1.15 1.86 -6.92
CA ALA A 76 -2.26 1.19 -7.59
C ALA A 76 -1.95 -0.25 -8.02
N TRP A 77 -0.69 -0.64 -8.11
CA TRP A 77 -0.24 -1.98 -8.48
C TRP A 77 -0.07 -2.89 -7.27
N GLY A 78 -0.32 -2.38 -6.06
CA GLY A 78 -0.16 -3.14 -4.83
C GLY A 78 1.30 -3.42 -4.51
N LYS A 79 2.19 -2.44 -4.74
CA LYS A 79 3.60 -2.56 -4.36
C LYS A 79 3.75 -2.88 -2.88
N THR A 80 4.60 -3.86 -2.56
CA THR A 80 4.80 -4.33 -1.18
C THR A 80 6.24 -4.27 -0.71
N SER A 81 7.22 -4.15 -1.61
CA SER A 81 8.63 -3.95 -1.20
C SER A 81 8.88 -2.59 -0.55
N PRO A 82 9.94 -2.46 0.27
CA PRO A 82 10.34 -1.18 0.84
C PRO A 82 10.51 -0.11 -0.24
N PRO A 83 9.97 1.11 -0.04
CA PRO A 83 10.22 2.20 -0.96
C PRO A 83 11.69 2.60 -0.92
N GLY A 84 12.20 3.04 -2.06
CA GLY A 84 13.63 3.10 -2.32
C GLY A 84 13.93 2.58 -3.71
N GLY A 85 15.10 2.92 -4.22
CA GLY A 85 15.62 2.29 -5.43
C GLY A 85 16.44 1.06 -5.04
N TYR A 86 16.41 0.02 -5.85
CA TYR A 86 17.24 -1.18 -5.65
C TYR A 86 18.73 -0.85 -5.42
N ASP A 87 19.22 0.18 -6.11
CA ASP A 87 20.60 0.67 -5.99
C ASP A 87 20.95 1.19 -4.58
N LYS A 88 19.93 1.56 -3.80
CA LYS A 88 20.07 2.07 -2.42
C LYS A 88 19.69 1.02 -1.39
N ASP A 89 18.76 0.14 -1.71
CA ASP A 89 18.30 -0.94 -0.85
C ASP A 89 17.96 -2.19 -1.67
N PRO A 90 18.75 -3.28 -1.56
CA PRO A 90 18.49 -4.54 -2.26
C PRO A 90 17.11 -5.14 -1.97
N SER A 91 16.49 -4.79 -0.83
CA SER A 91 15.15 -5.25 -0.47
C SER A 91 14.03 -4.57 -1.27
N SER A 92 14.30 -3.45 -1.98
CA SER A 92 13.34 -2.80 -2.89
C SER A 92 13.09 -3.57 -4.20
N ARG A 93 13.57 -4.81 -4.34
CA ARG A 93 13.49 -5.63 -5.57
C ARG A 93 12.13 -6.30 -5.79
N ALA A 94 11.38 -6.58 -4.71
CA ALA A 94 10.10 -7.27 -4.82
C ALA A 94 8.97 -6.33 -5.29
N ILE A 95 7.89 -6.90 -5.80
CA ILE A 95 6.80 -6.14 -6.47
C ILE A 95 6.10 -5.22 -5.49
#